data_AF-A0A5M3W9R8-F1
#
_entry.id   AF-A0A5M3W9R8-F1
#
_cell.length_a   1.000
_cell.length_b   1.000
_cell.length_c   1.000
_cell.angle_alpha   90.00
_cell.angle_beta   90.00
_cell.angle_gamma   90.00
#
_symmetry.space_group_name_H-M   'P 1'
#
loop_
_entity.id
_entity.type
_entity.pdbx_description
1 polymer ?
#
loop_
_entity_poly.entity_id
_entity_poly.type
_entity_poly.pdbx_seq_one_letter_code
_entity_poly.pdbx_strand_id
1 'polypeptide(L)'
;MTAMGPDEHDELTAAAIARLAGVGRAAVANWRRRYPEFPDPVGGSPHSPTFSRAEVEAWLTETGKGDQLATAGRTDTGTQRVGDLSSFQGGRLDNEIRRALAQTPESSIADLTPDQLLAKVIVSLLPQSTTVAHAAGADDGVSVVLDPACFNATLLMAVADRFGDSVKLAGQEIKESAAAVAAFNLRSNYLGVPYEIHTGDSLLDNQLDEYRGTAAAVVCEPPFDIPQWPSSELVTDPRWEFGIPAPRESELVWVQHCYAHLRPRGVAVVAVTSRTCVQASGQHVRAALVRSGVLRDVIALPKGMGSVPATDICLWVLQRPYGTPDHQAVRMVDLSELGDAADVPQEFAVWQRLLADADPTISRAVPRLELLDNDVNLLPSRYITPRSTASPDDFAQVTRRLEALYTRVGQGLPCFATPTAPPRYSYVAIGELERAGALTIRSRDDTPRAGDLLVRTLGRPPAIATGTNEDDTGIAQVVEIDATRLDANFLAAFLRADASTLPVANTLGALSRDDLRRCRVPRLPLAEQRRYGDAFRHLRQLKDLLAGLAKTSAHVIDQTMYGLTTGVLAPDFTVMKNTDQARAADEETREL
;
A
#
# COMPACT_ATOMS: atom_id res chain seq x y z
N MET A 1 -33.58 36.19 -3.71
CA MET A 1 -32.52 37.21 -3.80
C MET A 1 -32.01 37.45 -2.39
N THR A 2 -31.05 36.64 -1.97
CA THR A 2 -30.39 36.73 -0.67
C THR A 2 -28.91 36.71 -1.00
N ALA A 3 -28.26 37.86 -0.84
CA ALA A 3 -26.86 38.06 -1.19
C ALA A 3 -25.98 37.26 -0.21
N MET A 4 -25.17 36.35 -0.75
CA MET A 4 -24.01 35.78 -0.07
C MET A 4 -22.87 36.78 -0.19
N GLY A 5 -22.24 37.13 0.94
CA GLY A 5 -21.13 38.08 1.00
C GLY A 5 -19.84 37.55 0.34
N PRO A 6 -18.90 38.45 0.00
CA PRO A 6 -17.54 38.05 -0.37
C PRO A 6 -16.78 37.57 0.89
N ASP A 7 -15.67 36.85 0.73
CA ASP A 7 -14.72 36.40 1.77
C ASP A 7 -14.95 35.08 2.52
N GLU A 8 -14.93 33.94 1.80
CA GLU A 8 -14.51 32.65 2.43
C GLU A 8 -13.57 31.80 1.55
N HIS A 9 -13.22 32.27 0.34
CA HIS A 9 -12.36 31.55 -0.61
C HIS A 9 -10.95 32.16 -0.82
N ASP A 10 -10.62 33.23 -0.10
CA ASP A 10 -9.40 34.02 -0.34
C ASP A 10 -8.30 33.85 0.71
N GLU A 11 -8.47 32.90 1.64
CA GLU A 11 -7.47 32.54 2.64
C GLU A 11 -6.83 31.18 2.37
N LEU A 12 -5.50 31.12 2.38
CA LEU A 12 -4.70 29.91 2.20
C LEU A 12 -4.07 29.45 3.50
N THR A 13 -4.19 28.16 3.82
CA THR A 13 -3.34 27.53 4.83
C THR A 13 -1.94 27.27 4.28
N ALA A 14 -0.93 27.15 5.14
CA ALA A 14 0.44 26.78 4.71
C ALA A 14 0.49 25.48 3.86
N ALA A 15 -0.45 24.56 4.07
CA ALA A 15 -0.61 23.35 3.27
C ALA A 15 -1.19 23.63 1.87
N ALA A 16 -2.08 24.61 1.74
CA ALA A 16 -2.60 25.06 0.46
C ALA A 16 -1.55 25.85 -0.33
N ILE A 17 -0.76 26.70 0.34
CA ILE A 17 0.40 27.40 -0.26
C ILE A 17 1.43 26.40 -0.78
N ALA A 18 1.72 25.35 0.00
CA ALA A 18 2.65 24.29 -0.39
C ALA A 18 2.18 23.55 -1.65
N ARG A 19 0.88 23.26 -1.75
CA ARG A 19 0.28 22.66 -2.95
C ARG A 19 0.29 23.62 -4.14
N LEU A 20 -0.01 24.90 -3.91
CA LEU A 20 -0.03 25.94 -4.94
C LEU A 20 1.36 26.16 -5.55
N ALA A 21 2.42 26.05 -4.75
CA ALA A 21 3.79 26.20 -5.20
C ALA A 21 4.51 24.86 -5.52
N GLY A 22 3.82 23.71 -5.46
CA GLY A 22 4.42 22.41 -5.78
C GLY A 22 5.54 21.96 -4.82
N VAL A 23 5.52 22.40 -3.56
CA VAL A 23 6.56 22.13 -2.55
C VAL A 23 6.01 21.41 -1.32
N GLY A 24 6.90 20.86 -0.48
CA GLY A 24 6.52 20.35 0.84
C GLY A 24 6.20 21.46 1.84
N ARG A 25 5.34 21.19 2.84
CA ARG A 25 4.93 22.17 3.88
C ARG A 25 6.11 22.79 4.65
N ALA A 26 7.21 22.04 4.79
CA ALA A 26 8.44 22.51 5.42
C ALA A 26 9.12 23.66 4.65
N ALA A 27 8.95 23.73 3.32
CA ALA A 27 9.47 24.82 2.50
C ALA A 27 8.75 26.14 2.81
N VAL A 28 7.42 26.11 2.92
CA VAL A 28 6.59 27.28 3.30
C VAL A 28 6.93 27.77 4.70
N ALA A 29 7.15 26.86 5.66
CA ALA A 29 7.61 27.22 7.00
C ALA A 29 9.02 27.87 7.00
N ASN A 30 9.90 27.39 6.11
CA ASN A 30 11.23 27.98 5.94
C ASN A 30 11.16 29.35 5.25
N TRP A 31 10.22 29.55 4.33
CA TRP A 31 10.02 30.85 3.67
C TRP A 31 9.61 31.92 4.65
N ARG A 32 8.60 31.65 5.47
CA ARG A 32 8.14 32.52 6.58
C ARG A 32 9.26 32.95 7.52
N ARG A 33 10.26 32.10 7.72
CA ARG A 33 11.38 32.37 8.64
C ARG A 33 12.55 33.09 7.98
N ARG A 34 12.77 32.89 6.67
CA ARG A 34 13.95 33.37 5.94
C ARG A 34 13.68 34.60 5.08
N TYR A 35 12.43 34.86 4.71
CA TYR A 35 12.05 36.00 3.89
C TYR A 35 11.10 36.89 4.70
N PRO A 36 11.60 38.02 5.23
CA PRO A 36 10.77 38.99 5.97
C PRO A 36 9.61 39.55 5.13
N GLU A 37 9.78 39.55 3.80
CA GLU A 37 8.78 40.00 2.82
C GLU A 37 7.66 38.96 2.58
N PHE A 38 7.74 37.76 3.17
CA PHE A 38 6.69 36.75 3.02
C PHE A 38 5.40 37.23 3.70
N PRO A 39 4.21 37.05 3.09
CA PRO A 39 2.96 37.60 3.63
C PRO A 39 2.69 37.21 5.09
N ASP A 40 2.26 38.20 5.87
CA ASP A 40 1.85 37.99 7.24
C ASP A 40 0.50 37.25 7.29
N PRO A 41 0.26 36.47 8.35
CA PRO A 41 -1.00 35.76 8.49
C PRO A 41 -2.16 36.73 8.71
N VAL A 42 -3.20 36.60 7.89
CA VAL A 42 -4.44 37.41 7.97
C VAL A 42 -5.48 36.77 8.90
N GLY A 43 -5.30 35.50 9.25
CA GLY A 43 -6.21 34.75 10.13
C GLY A 43 -5.62 33.45 10.69
N GLY A 44 -6.50 32.59 11.24
CA GLY A 44 -6.14 31.28 11.78
C GLY A 44 -5.62 31.29 13.23
N SER A 45 -5.15 30.12 13.69
CA SER A 45 -4.61 29.97 15.05
C SER A 45 -3.07 30.09 15.05
N PRO A 46 -2.42 30.32 16.20
CA PRO A 46 -0.95 30.40 16.27
C PRO A 46 -0.24 29.16 15.72
N HIS A 47 -0.92 28.02 15.72
CA HIS A 47 -0.41 26.72 15.24
C HIS A 47 -0.84 26.40 13.81
N SER A 48 -1.83 27.11 13.26
CA SER A 48 -2.32 26.94 11.88
C SER A 48 -2.79 28.30 11.32
N PRO A 49 -1.83 29.19 10.99
CA PRO A 49 -2.14 30.48 10.40
C PRO A 49 -2.67 30.35 8.97
N THR A 50 -3.53 31.29 8.58
CA THR A 50 -4.01 31.48 7.21
C THR A 50 -3.48 32.79 6.65
N PHE A 51 -3.31 32.83 5.32
CA PHE A 51 -2.65 33.92 4.59
C PHE A 51 -3.54 34.38 3.44
N SER A 52 -3.48 35.65 3.08
CA SER A 52 -4.18 36.15 1.89
C SER A 52 -3.65 35.45 0.63
N ARG A 53 -4.56 34.86 -0.15
CA ARG A 53 -4.24 34.20 -1.42
C ARG A 53 -3.55 35.18 -2.38
N ALA A 54 -4.12 36.38 -2.54
CA ALA A 54 -3.61 37.38 -3.48
C ALA A 54 -2.19 37.83 -3.13
N GLU A 55 -1.89 38.02 -1.84
CA GLU A 55 -0.55 38.42 -1.39
C GLU A 55 0.46 37.28 -1.53
N VAL A 56 0.05 36.04 -1.28
CA VAL A 56 0.89 34.85 -1.46
C VAL A 56 1.19 34.61 -2.94
N GLU A 57 0.21 34.71 -3.82
CA GLU A 57 0.39 34.54 -5.27
C GLU A 57 1.28 35.65 -5.86
N ALA A 58 1.08 36.90 -5.42
CA ALA A 58 1.95 38.03 -5.80
C ALA A 58 3.39 37.81 -5.33
N TRP A 59 3.59 37.44 -4.06
CA TRP A 59 4.91 37.18 -3.51
C TRP A 59 5.62 35.99 -4.20
N LEU A 60 4.89 34.91 -4.49
CA LEU A 60 5.43 33.75 -5.20
C LEU A 60 5.86 34.09 -6.63
N THR A 61 5.11 34.97 -7.30
CA THR A 61 5.42 35.48 -8.64
C THR A 61 6.64 36.40 -8.60
N GLU A 62 6.68 37.36 -7.67
CA GLU A 62 7.75 38.35 -7.55
C GLU A 62 9.09 37.75 -7.12
N THR A 63 9.06 36.74 -6.25
CA THR A 63 10.27 36.04 -5.79
C THR A 63 10.70 34.88 -6.70
N GLY A 64 9.90 34.56 -7.73
CA GLY A 64 10.10 33.40 -8.60
C GLY A 64 9.97 32.06 -7.85
N LYS A 65 9.38 32.05 -6.66
CA LYS A 65 9.25 30.85 -5.80
C LYS A 65 8.03 30.00 -6.10
N GLY A 66 7.04 30.56 -6.79
CA GLY A 66 5.97 29.78 -7.42
C GLY A 66 6.50 28.78 -8.45
N ASP A 67 7.62 29.13 -9.10
CA ASP A 67 8.28 28.32 -10.14
C ASP A 67 9.50 27.52 -9.63
N GLN A 68 9.99 27.80 -8.42
CA GLN A 68 11.12 27.07 -7.81
C GLN A 68 10.67 25.82 -7.04
N LEU A 69 10.19 24.84 -7.79
CA LEU A 69 10.79 23.50 -7.91
C LEU A 69 10.39 22.85 -9.26
N ALA A 70 10.24 23.66 -10.31
CA ALA A 70 10.06 23.25 -11.70
C ALA A 70 11.28 23.61 -12.57
N THR A 71 12.48 23.67 -11.96
CA THR A 71 13.74 23.88 -12.70
C THR A 71 14.85 22.97 -12.18
N ALA A 72 14.73 21.68 -12.47
CA ALA A 72 15.73 21.09 -13.36
C ALA A 72 15.10 21.04 -14.75
N GLY A 73 15.22 22.14 -15.49
CA GLY A 73 14.85 22.23 -16.90
C GLY A 73 13.40 22.58 -17.19
N ARG A 74 13.16 23.87 -17.47
CA ARG A 74 12.36 24.28 -18.62
C ARG A 74 12.86 25.64 -19.12
N THR A 75 12.89 25.81 -20.43
CA THR A 75 12.68 27.12 -21.05
C THR A 75 11.54 27.02 -22.05
N ASP A 76 10.71 28.05 -22.01
CA ASP A 76 9.72 28.58 -22.95
C ASP A 76 9.67 27.96 -24.35
N THR A 77 8.64 27.15 -24.60
CA THR A 77 7.55 27.40 -25.56
C THR A 77 6.66 26.16 -25.65
N GLY A 78 5.39 26.38 -26.00
CA GLY A 78 4.28 25.47 -25.81
C GLY A 78 4.34 24.13 -26.54
N THR A 79 3.38 23.29 -26.15
CA THR A 79 2.99 21.99 -26.68
C THR A 79 3.44 21.70 -28.12
N GLN A 80 4.19 20.61 -28.33
CA GLN A 80 4.42 20.03 -29.66
C GLN A 80 4.37 18.49 -29.65
N ARG A 81 3.72 17.94 -30.68
CA ARG A 81 3.75 16.51 -31.06
C ARG A 81 5.20 16.08 -31.36
N VAL A 82 5.61 14.94 -30.83
CA VAL A 82 6.92 14.33 -31.09
C VAL A 82 6.90 13.68 -32.47
N GLY A 83 7.11 14.50 -33.50
CA GLY A 83 7.59 14.06 -34.81
C GLY A 83 8.94 14.74 -35.05
N ASP A 84 9.95 13.95 -35.42
CA ASP A 84 11.36 14.33 -35.65
C ASP A 84 12.27 14.47 -34.41
N LEU A 85 12.90 13.35 -34.03
CA LEU A 85 14.06 13.28 -33.13
C LEU A 85 15.31 12.71 -33.84
N SER A 86 15.56 13.10 -35.09
CA SER A 86 16.80 12.76 -35.79
C SER A 86 17.95 13.76 -35.58
N SER A 87 17.83 14.73 -34.67
CA SER A 87 18.77 15.88 -34.62
C SER A 87 19.20 16.36 -33.23
N PHE A 88 19.25 15.50 -32.21
CA PHE A 88 19.98 15.80 -30.96
C PHE A 88 21.19 14.87 -30.76
N GLN A 89 22.37 15.35 -31.13
CA GLN A 89 23.64 14.73 -30.74
C GLN A 89 23.90 14.97 -29.23
N GLY A 90 23.43 14.05 -28.39
CA GLY A 90 23.59 14.11 -26.92
C GLY A 90 23.96 12.76 -26.28
N GLY A 91 24.58 11.83 -27.02
CA GLY A 91 24.74 10.42 -26.61
C GLY A 91 25.73 10.10 -25.48
N ARG A 92 26.27 11.08 -24.73
CA ARG A 92 27.33 10.81 -23.72
C ARG A 92 26.92 11.12 -22.28
N LEU A 93 26.18 12.21 -22.04
CA LEU A 93 25.74 12.59 -20.69
C LEU A 93 24.58 11.71 -20.19
N ASP A 94 23.63 11.37 -21.07
CA ASP A 94 22.53 10.45 -20.75
C ASP A 94 23.04 9.05 -20.39
N ASN A 95 24.08 8.58 -21.07
CA ASN A 95 24.66 7.26 -20.82
C ASN A 95 25.36 7.18 -19.46
N GLU A 96 25.97 8.27 -18.97
CA GLU A 96 26.60 8.29 -17.64
C GLU A 96 25.57 8.31 -16.51
N ILE A 97 24.47 9.07 -16.66
CA ILE A 97 23.35 9.09 -15.70
C ILE A 97 22.64 7.73 -15.68
N ARG A 98 22.37 7.12 -16.83
CA ARG A 98 21.81 5.76 -16.92
C ARG A 98 22.72 4.73 -16.26
N ARG A 99 24.05 4.83 -16.44
CA ARG A 99 25.01 3.92 -15.81
C ARG A 99 25.03 4.07 -14.29
N ALA A 100 24.91 5.28 -13.78
CA ALA A 100 24.83 5.54 -12.33
C ALA A 100 23.53 5.02 -11.73
N LEU A 101 22.39 5.21 -12.41
CA LEU A 101 21.09 4.68 -11.98
C LEU A 101 21.04 3.15 -12.02
N ALA A 102 21.59 2.52 -13.07
CA ALA A 102 21.72 1.06 -13.17
C ALA A 102 22.66 0.44 -12.10
N GLN A 103 23.51 1.25 -11.46
CA GLN A 103 24.37 0.85 -10.34
C GLN A 103 23.72 1.10 -8.97
N THR A 104 22.53 1.67 -8.93
CA THR A 104 21.74 1.79 -7.69
C THR A 104 21.20 0.40 -7.36
N PRO A 105 21.42 -0.12 -6.13
CA PRO A 105 20.87 -1.42 -5.75
C PRO A 105 19.35 -1.43 -5.92
N GLU A 106 18.79 -2.54 -6.42
CA GLU A 106 17.33 -2.72 -6.50
C GLU A 106 16.71 -2.41 -5.13
N SER A 107 15.68 -1.56 -5.12
CA SER A 107 14.92 -1.27 -3.91
C SER A 107 14.44 -2.59 -3.31
N SER A 108 14.77 -2.83 -2.04
CA SER A 108 14.28 -4.00 -1.32
C SER A 108 12.75 -3.97 -1.31
N ILE A 109 12.10 -5.13 -1.26
CA ILE A 109 10.63 -5.24 -1.15
C ILE A 109 10.10 -4.38 0.02
N ALA A 110 10.89 -4.25 1.09
CA ALA A 110 10.57 -3.44 2.27
C ALA A 110 10.60 -1.91 2.03
N ASP A 111 11.21 -1.44 0.94
CA ASP A 111 11.29 -0.04 0.55
C ASP A 111 10.17 0.36 -0.44
N LEU A 112 9.37 -0.62 -0.89
CA LEU A 112 8.28 -0.38 -1.84
C LEU A 112 7.09 0.27 -1.15
N THR A 113 6.53 1.29 -1.79
CA THR A 113 5.21 1.80 -1.42
C THR A 113 4.12 0.77 -1.81
N PRO A 114 2.92 0.83 -1.19
CA PRO A 114 1.84 -0.10 -1.50
C PRO A 114 1.44 -0.18 -2.98
N ASP A 115 1.51 0.93 -3.72
CA ASP A 115 1.27 0.99 -5.17
C ASP A 115 2.40 0.34 -5.97
N GLN A 116 3.67 0.51 -5.55
CA GLN A 116 4.81 -0.15 -6.19
C GLN A 116 4.78 -1.67 -5.97
N LEU A 117 4.39 -2.11 -4.78
CA LEU A 117 4.20 -3.53 -4.48
C LEU A 117 3.06 -4.12 -5.32
N LEU A 118 1.90 -3.44 -5.38
CA LEU A 118 0.80 -3.85 -6.25
C LEU A 118 1.24 -3.94 -7.71
N ALA A 119 2.00 -2.95 -8.19
CA ALA A 119 2.50 -2.96 -9.55
C ALA A 119 3.41 -4.16 -9.85
N LYS A 120 4.34 -4.50 -8.94
CA LYS A 120 5.15 -5.71 -9.08
C LYS A 120 4.29 -6.97 -9.10
N VAL A 121 3.28 -7.08 -8.24
CA VAL A 121 2.35 -8.22 -8.22
C VAL A 121 1.57 -8.33 -9.54
N ILE A 122 0.94 -7.24 -9.99
CA ILE A 122 0.19 -7.20 -11.27
C ILE A 122 1.09 -7.60 -12.43
N VAL A 123 2.28 -7.01 -12.53
CA VAL A 123 3.22 -7.29 -13.61
C VAL A 123 3.75 -8.72 -13.52
N SER A 124 3.95 -9.27 -12.32
CA SER A 124 4.44 -10.65 -12.11
C SER A 124 3.50 -11.73 -12.66
N LEU A 125 2.22 -11.43 -12.83
CA LEU A 125 1.22 -12.33 -13.43
C LEU A 125 1.30 -12.40 -14.96
N LEU A 126 2.00 -11.46 -15.62
CA LEU A 126 2.19 -11.49 -17.06
C LEU A 126 3.09 -12.67 -17.47
N PRO A 127 2.74 -13.45 -18.51
CA PRO A 127 3.56 -14.56 -18.96
C PRO A 127 4.81 -14.11 -19.73
N GLN A 128 5.82 -14.98 -19.82
CA GLN A 128 7.00 -14.71 -20.67
C GLN A 128 6.65 -14.59 -22.15
N SER A 129 5.52 -15.17 -22.60
CA SER A 129 5.02 -15.01 -23.96
C SER A 129 4.57 -13.59 -24.30
N THR A 130 4.54 -12.67 -23.33
CA THR A 130 4.25 -11.24 -23.56
C THR A 130 5.27 -10.61 -24.50
N THR A 131 6.53 -11.03 -24.47
CA THR A 131 7.61 -10.47 -25.31
C THR A 131 7.62 -11.04 -26.73
N VAL A 132 6.94 -12.17 -26.96
CA VAL A 132 6.92 -12.84 -28.26
C VAL A 132 6.09 -12.03 -29.25
N ALA A 133 6.72 -11.47 -30.28
CA ALA A 133 6.03 -10.82 -31.39
C ALA A 133 5.16 -11.83 -32.15
N HIS A 134 3.92 -11.47 -32.49
CA HIS A 134 3.02 -12.36 -33.23
C HIS A 134 3.17 -12.13 -34.74
N ALA A 135 3.40 -13.21 -35.49
CA ALA A 135 3.65 -13.17 -36.95
C ALA A 135 2.42 -12.80 -37.81
N ALA A 136 1.34 -12.28 -37.21
CA ALA A 136 0.09 -11.98 -37.90
C ALA A 136 0.01 -10.50 -38.29
N GLY A 137 0.69 -10.16 -39.40
CA GLY A 137 0.42 -8.96 -40.21
C GLY A 137 1.10 -7.66 -39.77
N ALA A 138 2.23 -7.36 -40.42
CA ALA A 138 2.85 -6.04 -40.58
C ALA A 138 3.26 -5.27 -39.30
N ASP A 139 4.37 -5.65 -38.69
CA ASP A 139 5.68 -4.93 -38.74
C ASP A 139 6.69 -5.79 -37.95
N ASP A 140 7.99 -5.60 -38.09
CA ASP A 140 9.06 -6.24 -37.28
C ASP A 140 9.05 -5.74 -35.81
N GLY A 141 7.86 -5.51 -35.26
CA GLY A 141 7.59 -4.68 -34.09
C GLY A 141 7.67 -5.44 -32.76
N VAL A 142 8.26 -4.76 -31.79
CA VAL A 142 8.29 -5.16 -30.38
C VAL A 142 6.86 -5.24 -29.82
N SER A 143 6.58 -6.24 -28.97
CA SER A 143 5.25 -6.41 -28.37
C SER A 143 4.86 -5.24 -27.47
N VAL A 144 3.61 -4.77 -27.56
CA VAL A 144 3.14 -3.60 -26.79
C VAL A 144 2.43 -4.03 -25.50
N VAL A 145 2.77 -3.36 -24.39
CA VAL A 145 2.07 -3.46 -23.10
C VAL A 145 1.43 -2.11 -22.77
N LEU A 146 0.12 -2.11 -22.50
CA LEU A 146 -0.65 -0.90 -22.25
C LEU A 146 -0.96 -0.69 -20.77
N ASP A 147 -1.08 0.58 -20.38
CA ASP A 147 -1.76 1.02 -19.17
C ASP A 147 -2.71 2.19 -19.49
N PRO A 148 -4.03 1.95 -19.60
CA PRO A 148 -4.98 2.97 -20.04
C PRO A 148 -5.36 3.97 -18.93
N ALA A 149 -4.82 3.85 -17.72
CA ALA A 149 -5.03 4.78 -16.60
C ALA A 149 -3.72 4.96 -15.81
N CYS A 150 -2.67 5.37 -16.52
CA CYS A 150 -1.30 5.12 -16.07
C CYS A 150 -0.80 6.00 -14.93
N PHE A 151 -1.54 7.05 -14.54
CA PHE A 151 -1.16 7.98 -13.48
C PHE A 151 0.31 8.46 -13.59
N ASN A 152 1.19 8.02 -12.70
CA ASN A 152 2.63 8.36 -12.66
C ASN A 152 3.53 7.27 -13.29
N ALA A 153 2.96 6.32 -14.03
CA ALA A 153 3.60 5.18 -14.68
C ALA A 153 4.21 4.14 -13.73
N THR A 154 3.77 4.01 -12.47
CA THR A 154 4.28 2.95 -11.56
C THR A 154 4.14 1.54 -12.17
N LEU A 155 3.01 1.22 -12.79
CA LEU A 155 2.79 -0.06 -13.47
C LEU A 155 3.71 -0.25 -14.69
N LEU A 156 3.79 0.75 -15.57
CA LEU A 156 4.65 0.69 -16.76
C LEU A 156 6.13 0.61 -16.40
N MET A 157 6.57 1.25 -15.32
CA MET A 157 7.93 1.11 -14.78
C MET A 157 8.19 -0.32 -14.31
N ALA A 158 7.25 -0.97 -13.62
CA ALA A 158 7.40 -2.37 -13.24
C ALA A 158 7.44 -3.31 -14.46
N VAL A 159 6.70 -3.01 -15.53
CA VAL A 159 6.80 -3.73 -16.82
C VAL A 159 8.19 -3.53 -17.43
N ALA A 160 8.71 -2.30 -17.43
CA ALA A 160 10.05 -1.98 -17.93
C ALA A 160 11.13 -2.75 -17.17
N ASP A 161 11.08 -2.77 -15.85
CA ASP A 161 12.02 -3.51 -14.99
C ASP A 161 12.01 -5.02 -15.30
N ARG A 162 10.83 -5.57 -15.61
CA ARG A 162 10.67 -7.01 -15.85
C ARG A 162 11.08 -7.44 -17.26
N PHE A 163 10.70 -6.67 -18.28
CA PHE A 163 10.81 -7.09 -19.68
C PHE A 163 11.84 -6.28 -20.47
N GLY A 164 12.35 -5.17 -19.94
CA GLY A 164 13.33 -4.32 -20.61
C GLY A 164 12.83 -3.83 -21.98
N ASP A 165 13.74 -3.75 -22.94
CA ASP A 165 13.50 -3.29 -24.31
C ASP A 165 12.79 -4.33 -25.21
N SER A 166 12.44 -5.50 -24.67
CA SER A 166 11.67 -6.53 -25.38
C SER A 166 10.17 -6.23 -25.49
N VAL A 167 9.73 -5.10 -24.90
CA VAL A 167 8.36 -4.57 -25.00
C VAL A 167 8.38 -3.07 -25.31
N LYS A 168 7.33 -2.57 -25.97
CA LYS A 168 6.99 -1.14 -26.03
C LYS A 168 5.91 -0.86 -24.99
N LEU A 169 6.05 0.26 -24.29
CA LEU A 169 5.09 0.71 -23.28
C LEU A 169 4.18 1.78 -23.88
N ALA A 170 2.88 1.70 -23.64
CA ALA A 170 1.96 2.78 -23.99
C ALA A 170 1.04 3.09 -22.82
N GLY A 171 0.95 4.36 -22.43
CA GLY A 171 0.12 4.80 -21.33
C GLY A 171 -0.82 5.93 -21.72
N GLN A 172 -1.97 6.00 -21.05
CA GLN A 172 -2.88 7.14 -21.14
C GLN A 172 -3.33 7.59 -19.75
N GLU A 173 -3.41 8.90 -19.55
CA GLU A 173 -3.84 9.51 -18.30
C GLU A 173 -4.70 10.76 -18.56
N ILE A 174 -5.80 10.90 -17.84
CA ILE A 174 -6.75 12.00 -18.04
C ILE A 174 -6.21 13.35 -17.54
N LYS A 175 -5.35 13.35 -16.52
CA LYS A 175 -4.71 14.55 -15.98
C LYS A 175 -3.36 14.81 -16.64
N GLU A 176 -3.26 15.91 -17.37
CA GLU A 176 -2.03 16.33 -18.04
C GLU A 176 -0.79 16.38 -17.11
N SER A 177 -0.97 16.85 -15.87
CA SER A 177 0.12 16.89 -14.89
C SER A 177 0.62 15.51 -14.49
N ALA A 178 -0.27 14.52 -14.35
CA ALA A 178 0.11 13.14 -14.05
C ALA A 178 0.75 12.47 -15.27
N ALA A 179 0.20 12.66 -16.48
CA ALA A 179 0.79 12.20 -17.73
C ALA A 179 2.23 12.73 -17.93
N ALA A 180 2.48 13.99 -17.58
CA ALA A 180 3.82 14.58 -17.62
C ALA A 180 4.79 13.89 -16.63
N VAL A 181 4.33 13.55 -15.43
CA VAL A 181 5.12 12.78 -14.44
C VAL A 181 5.38 11.36 -14.93
N ALA A 182 4.39 10.68 -15.49
CA ALA A 182 4.56 9.36 -16.12
C ALA A 182 5.64 9.38 -17.21
N ALA A 183 5.56 10.35 -18.12
CA ALA A 183 6.54 10.51 -19.18
C ALA A 183 7.95 10.83 -18.65
N PHE A 184 8.06 11.61 -17.56
CA PHE A 184 9.34 11.89 -16.90
C PHE A 184 9.95 10.64 -16.25
N ASN A 185 9.13 9.85 -15.55
CA ASN A 185 9.57 8.62 -14.90
C ASN A 185 10.09 7.60 -15.91
N LEU A 186 9.36 7.39 -17.01
CA LEU A 186 9.78 6.48 -18.08
C LEU A 186 11.02 6.97 -18.84
N ARG A 187 11.14 8.29 -19.08
CA ARG A 187 12.35 8.88 -19.68
C ARG A 187 13.60 8.64 -18.84
N SER A 188 13.44 8.74 -17.53
CA SER A 188 14.51 8.61 -16.54
C SER A 188 14.85 7.13 -16.27
N ASN A 189 14.10 6.19 -16.82
CA ASN A 189 14.39 4.78 -16.70
C ASN A 189 15.70 4.43 -17.42
N TYR A 190 16.61 3.78 -16.70
CA TYR A 190 17.94 3.44 -17.18
C TYR A 190 17.96 2.37 -18.27
N LEU A 191 16.89 1.58 -18.40
CA LEU A 191 16.74 0.51 -19.40
C LEU A 191 16.44 1.06 -20.80
N GLY A 192 16.02 2.33 -20.93
CA GLY A 192 15.76 2.94 -22.23
C GLY A 192 14.65 2.28 -23.04
N VAL A 193 13.67 1.67 -22.36
CA VAL A 193 12.53 0.98 -22.98
C VAL A 193 11.73 1.95 -23.85
N PRO A 194 11.34 1.59 -25.10
CA PRO A 194 10.54 2.45 -25.94
C PRO A 194 9.15 2.66 -25.31
N TYR A 195 8.72 3.92 -25.23
CA TYR A 195 7.46 4.28 -24.60
C TYR A 195 6.73 5.43 -25.30
N GLU A 196 5.43 5.50 -25.08
CA GLU A 196 4.59 6.67 -25.35
C GLU A 196 3.58 6.90 -24.23
N ILE A 197 3.29 8.16 -23.94
CA ILE A 197 2.32 8.58 -22.93
C ILE A 197 1.40 9.63 -23.55
N HIS A 198 0.11 9.42 -23.42
CA HIS A 198 -0.93 10.27 -23.96
C HIS A 198 -1.75 10.90 -22.84
N THR A 199 -2.20 12.14 -23.07
CA THR A 199 -3.16 12.81 -22.20
C THR A 199 -4.55 12.74 -22.83
N GLY A 200 -5.56 12.30 -22.07
CA GLY A 200 -6.94 12.25 -22.54
C GLY A 200 -7.81 11.31 -21.70
N ASP A 201 -9.12 11.41 -21.83
CA ASP A 201 -10.06 10.48 -21.19
C ASP A 201 -10.08 9.14 -21.96
N SER A 202 -9.62 8.04 -21.36
CA SER A 202 -9.50 6.74 -22.06
C SER A 202 -10.85 6.16 -22.51
N LEU A 203 -11.97 6.64 -21.95
CA LEU A 203 -13.31 6.24 -22.36
C LEU A 203 -13.84 7.11 -23.51
N LEU A 204 -13.69 8.43 -23.43
CA LEU A 204 -14.26 9.37 -24.41
C LEU A 204 -13.31 9.78 -25.54
N ASP A 205 -12.01 9.75 -25.27
CA ASP A 205 -10.91 10.18 -26.14
C ASP A 205 -9.77 9.14 -26.05
N ASN A 206 -10.04 7.93 -26.54
CA ASN A 206 -9.10 6.81 -26.49
C ASN A 206 -7.91 7.06 -27.44
N GLN A 207 -6.78 7.49 -26.89
CA GLN A 207 -5.54 7.73 -27.64
C GLN A 207 -4.80 6.42 -27.94
N LEU A 208 -5.14 5.33 -27.25
CA LEU A 208 -4.53 4.00 -27.44
C LEU A 208 -5.30 3.12 -28.44
N ASP A 209 -6.24 3.69 -29.20
CA ASP A 209 -7.15 2.93 -30.07
C ASP A 209 -6.44 2.17 -31.20
N GLU A 210 -5.25 2.63 -31.62
CA GLU A 210 -4.42 1.93 -32.59
C GLU A 210 -3.98 0.54 -32.12
N TYR A 211 -3.95 0.29 -30.81
CA TYR A 211 -3.59 -1.00 -30.22
C TYR A 211 -4.78 -1.91 -29.99
N ARG A 212 -5.98 -1.53 -30.45
CA ARG A 212 -7.17 -2.35 -30.27
C ARG A 212 -7.00 -3.71 -30.95
N GLY A 213 -7.14 -4.78 -30.17
CA GLY A 213 -6.97 -6.15 -30.65
C GLY A 213 -5.52 -6.55 -30.98
N THR A 214 -4.51 -5.75 -30.64
CA THR A 214 -3.09 -6.01 -31.00
C THR A 214 -2.12 -5.99 -29.82
N ALA A 215 -2.50 -5.44 -28.67
CA ALA A 215 -1.64 -5.38 -27.48
C ALA A 215 -1.34 -6.78 -26.92
N ALA A 216 -0.09 -7.02 -26.54
CA ALA A 216 0.34 -8.28 -25.94
C ALA A 216 -0.15 -8.42 -24.50
N ALA A 217 -0.17 -7.30 -23.77
CA ALA A 217 -0.72 -7.25 -22.43
C ALA A 217 -1.33 -5.88 -22.10
N VAL A 218 -2.23 -5.86 -21.12
CA VAL A 218 -2.72 -4.64 -20.49
C VAL A 218 -2.63 -4.79 -18.97
N VAL A 219 -2.04 -3.81 -18.29
CA VAL A 219 -2.02 -3.73 -16.83
C VAL A 219 -2.79 -2.49 -16.42
N CYS A 220 -3.65 -2.59 -15.41
CA CYS A 220 -4.49 -1.44 -15.05
C CYS A 220 -4.88 -1.49 -13.57
N GLU A 221 -4.58 -0.40 -12.87
CA GLU A 221 -5.24 -0.02 -11.62
C GLU A 221 -6.15 1.18 -11.94
N PRO A 222 -7.43 0.95 -12.29
CA PRO A 222 -8.32 2.02 -12.69
C PRO A 222 -8.71 2.89 -11.49
N PRO A 223 -9.24 4.10 -11.71
CA PRO A 223 -9.87 4.86 -10.64
C PRO A 223 -11.09 4.10 -10.10
N PHE A 224 -11.05 3.74 -8.82
CA PHE A 224 -12.13 3.04 -8.13
C PHE A 224 -13.29 3.98 -7.75
N ASP A 225 -14.47 3.39 -7.53
CA ASP A 225 -15.67 4.07 -6.99
C ASP A 225 -16.10 5.34 -7.76
N ILE A 226 -15.78 5.43 -9.05
CA ILE A 226 -16.28 6.50 -9.90
C ILE A 226 -17.81 6.37 -10.01
N PRO A 227 -18.60 7.34 -9.49
CA PRO A 227 -20.04 7.16 -9.29
C PRO A 227 -20.84 6.94 -10.57
N GLN A 228 -20.37 7.53 -11.67
CA GLN A 228 -20.97 7.44 -13.00
C GLN A 228 -19.88 7.53 -14.05
N TRP A 229 -19.98 6.67 -15.07
CA TRP A 229 -19.20 6.73 -16.30
C TRP A 229 -20.09 7.23 -17.44
N PRO A 230 -19.54 7.68 -18.59
CA PRO A 230 -20.32 8.29 -19.68
C PRO A 230 -21.12 7.25 -20.50
N SER A 231 -22.08 6.60 -19.84
CA SER A 231 -22.84 5.48 -20.39
C SER A 231 -23.77 5.88 -21.54
N SER A 232 -24.25 7.13 -21.55
CA SER A 232 -25.12 7.67 -22.60
C SER A 232 -24.38 7.88 -23.92
N GLU A 233 -23.14 8.33 -23.82
CA GLU A 233 -22.27 8.63 -24.95
C GLU A 233 -21.73 7.34 -25.59
N LEU A 234 -21.60 6.28 -24.78
CA LEU A 234 -20.91 5.05 -25.17
C LEU A 234 -21.85 3.85 -25.35
N VAL A 235 -23.17 4.03 -25.50
CA VAL A 235 -24.14 2.91 -25.62
C VAL A 235 -23.77 1.90 -26.71
N THR A 236 -23.28 2.37 -27.86
CA THR A 236 -22.92 1.53 -29.02
C THR A 236 -21.41 1.30 -29.16
N ASP A 237 -20.66 1.54 -28.10
CA ASP A 237 -19.21 1.39 -28.15
C ASP A 237 -18.82 -0.09 -28.36
N PRO A 238 -17.95 -0.39 -29.34
CA PRO A 238 -17.55 -1.77 -29.66
C PRO A 238 -16.76 -2.47 -28.54
N ARG A 239 -16.28 -1.74 -27.52
CA ARG A 239 -15.59 -2.33 -26.37
C ARG A 239 -16.52 -3.19 -25.50
N TRP A 240 -17.83 -3.04 -25.59
CA TRP A 240 -18.82 -3.77 -24.77
C TRP A 240 -19.12 -5.19 -25.28
N GLU A 241 -18.08 -5.98 -25.56
CA GLU A 241 -18.20 -7.37 -26.05
C GLU A 241 -18.99 -8.28 -25.09
N PHE A 242 -19.05 -7.96 -23.79
CA PHE A 242 -19.73 -8.74 -22.75
C PHE A 242 -21.02 -8.09 -22.24
N GLY A 243 -21.50 -7.08 -22.97
CA GLY A 243 -22.67 -6.28 -22.62
C GLY A 243 -22.31 -4.93 -21.97
N ILE A 244 -23.24 -3.99 -22.07
CA ILE A 244 -23.07 -2.62 -21.59
C ILE A 244 -23.10 -2.62 -20.05
N PRO A 245 -22.04 -2.19 -19.34
CA PRO A 245 -22.07 -2.09 -17.88
C PRO A 245 -23.19 -1.18 -17.40
N ALA A 246 -23.75 -1.45 -16.22
CA ALA A 246 -24.70 -0.51 -15.63
C ALA A 246 -23.99 0.83 -15.29
N PRO A 247 -24.71 1.97 -15.18
CA PRO A 247 -24.10 3.28 -14.94
C PRO A 247 -23.23 3.37 -13.68
N ARG A 248 -23.48 2.52 -12.68
CA ARG A 248 -22.73 2.46 -11.41
C ARG A 248 -21.62 1.40 -11.40
N GLU A 249 -21.35 0.75 -12.53
CA GLU A 249 -20.37 -0.33 -12.69
C GLU A 249 -19.16 0.18 -13.48
N SER A 250 -18.52 1.23 -12.99
CA SER A 250 -17.39 1.88 -13.67
C SER A 250 -16.17 0.97 -13.80
N GLU A 251 -15.92 0.08 -12.85
CA GLU A 251 -14.79 -0.87 -12.94
C GLU A 251 -15.00 -1.92 -14.04
N LEU A 252 -16.24 -2.37 -14.28
CA LEU A 252 -16.54 -3.29 -15.39
C LEU A 252 -16.36 -2.63 -16.77
N VAL A 253 -16.42 -1.29 -16.84
CA VAL A 253 -16.05 -0.54 -18.04
C VAL A 253 -14.55 -0.68 -18.31
N TRP A 254 -13.72 -0.51 -17.29
CA TRP A 254 -12.26 -0.66 -17.40
C TRP A 254 -11.84 -2.10 -17.73
N VAL A 255 -12.49 -3.10 -17.12
CA VAL A 255 -12.27 -4.52 -17.44
C VAL A 255 -12.47 -4.78 -18.94
N GLN A 256 -13.58 -4.28 -19.51
CA GLN A 256 -13.87 -4.43 -20.93
C GLN A 256 -12.95 -3.59 -21.82
N HIS A 257 -12.64 -2.35 -21.41
CA HIS A 257 -11.69 -1.49 -22.11
C HIS A 257 -10.31 -2.14 -22.22
N CYS A 258 -9.79 -2.73 -21.13
CA CYS A 258 -8.52 -3.45 -21.15
C CYS A 258 -8.59 -4.67 -22.07
N TYR A 259 -9.66 -5.46 -21.99
CA TYR A 259 -9.83 -6.65 -22.83
C TYR A 259 -9.92 -6.34 -24.33
N ALA A 260 -10.54 -5.22 -24.72
CA ALA A 260 -10.71 -4.82 -26.11
C ALA A 260 -9.36 -4.59 -26.84
N HIS A 261 -8.30 -4.26 -26.11
CA HIS A 261 -6.97 -4.05 -26.68
C HIS A 261 -6.15 -5.32 -26.85
N LEU A 262 -6.53 -6.43 -26.20
CA LEU A 262 -5.73 -7.65 -26.23
C LEU A 262 -5.71 -8.28 -27.63
N ARG A 263 -4.52 -8.66 -28.09
CA ARG A 263 -4.34 -9.62 -29.20
C ARG A 263 -4.80 -11.01 -28.78
N PRO A 264 -5.01 -11.95 -29.73
CA PRO A 264 -5.23 -13.34 -29.39
C PRO A 264 -4.12 -13.89 -28.47
N ARG A 265 -4.52 -14.55 -27.38
CA ARG A 265 -3.67 -15.02 -26.26
C ARG A 265 -3.04 -13.92 -25.39
N GLY A 266 -3.29 -12.64 -25.70
CA GLY A 266 -2.89 -11.52 -24.85
C GLY A 266 -3.54 -11.59 -23.48
N VAL A 267 -2.87 -11.03 -22.48
CA VAL A 267 -3.28 -11.09 -21.07
C VAL A 267 -3.54 -9.70 -20.53
N ALA A 268 -4.70 -9.49 -19.91
CA ALA A 268 -4.94 -8.30 -19.08
C ALA A 268 -4.95 -8.68 -17.61
N VAL A 269 -4.33 -7.85 -16.77
CA VAL A 269 -4.40 -7.95 -15.31
C VAL A 269 -4.96 -6.63 -14.80
N VAL A 270 -6.21 -6.69 -14.33
CA VAL A 270 -6.97 -5.49 -13.94
C VAL A 270 -7.32 -5.57 -12.47
N ALA A 271 -6.98 -4.53 -11.71
CA ALA A 271 -7.42 -4.39 -10.34
C ALA A 271 -8.90 -3.96 -10.30
N VAL A 272 -9.68 -4.62 -9.45
CA VAL A 272 -11.08 -4.28 -9.17
C VAL A 272 -11.32 -4.37 -7.66
N THR A 273 -12.35 -3.71 -7.17
CA THR A 273 -12.78 -3.86 -5.78
C THR A 273 -13.53 -5.17 -5.55
N SER A 274 -13.53 -5.67 -4.32
CA SER A 274 -14.34 -6.84 -3.94
C SER A 274 -15.84 -6.63 -4.22
N ARG A 275 -16.31 -5.37 -4.25
CA ARG A 275 -17.71 -5.04 -4.59
C ARG A 275 -18.05 -5.47 -6.02
N THR A 276 -17.17 -5.21 -6.98
CA THR A 276 -17.34 -5.57 -8.41
C THR A 276 -17.54 -7.07 -8.60
N CYS A 277 -16.97 -7.89 -7.71
CA CYS A 277 -17.11 -9.35 -7.73
C CYS A 277 -18.51 -9.86 -7.37
N VAL A 278 -19.33 -9.08 -6.66
CA VAL A 278 -20.61 -9.54 -6.09
C VAL A 278 -21.81 -8.68 -6.46
N GLN A 279 -21.60 -7.45 -6.92
CA GLN A 279 -22.69 -6.50 -7.14
C GLN A 279 -23.69 -6.99 -8.21
N ALA A 280 -24.99 -6.97 -7.91
CA ALA A 280 -26.01 -7.53 -8.79
C ALA A 280 -26.09 -6.83 -10.16
N SER A 281 -25.86 -5.50 -10.21
CA SER A 281 -25.89 -4.74 -11.47
C SER A 281 -24.81 -5.15 -12.47
N GLY A 282 -23.68 -5.70 -12.01
CA GLY A 282 -22.61 -6.24 -12.85
C GLY A 282 -22.77 -7.72 -13.24
N GLN A 283 -23.81 -8.41 -12.74
CA GLN A 283 -23.95 -9.86 -12.89
C GLN A 283 -23.90 -10.32 -14.36
N HIS A 284 -24.57 -9.59 -15.26
CA HIS A 284 -24.62 -10.00 -16.67
C HIS A 284 -23.25 -9.95 -17.36
N VAL A 285 -22.41 -8.94 -17.06
CA VAL A 285 -21.05 -8.80 -17.60
C VAL A 285 -20.17 -9.90 -17.04
N ARG A 286 -20.21 -10.14 -15.72
CA ARG A 286 -19.49 -11.26 -15.09
C ARG A 286 -19.86 -12.59 -15.72
N ALA A 287 -21.15 -12.83 -15.94
CA ALA A 287 -21.65 -14.05 -16.56
C ALA A 287 -21.11 -14.21 -17.99
N ALA A 288 -21.06 -13.12 -18.76
CA ALA A 288 -20.55 -13.13 -20.12
C ALA A 288 -19.03 -13.37 -20.18
N LEU A 289 -18.25 -12.78 -19.27
CA LEU A 289 -16.81 -13.02 -19.12
C LEU A 289 -16.48 -14.49 -18.77
N VAL A 290 -17.28 -15.10 -17.88
CA VAL A 290 -17.13 -16.52 -17.51
C VAL A 290 -17.55 -17.42 -18.67
N ARG A 291 -18.71 -17.15 -19.31
CA ARG A 291 -19.20 -17.95 -20.44
C ARG A 291 -18.23 -17.95 -21.62
N SER A 292 -17.65 -16.80 -21.95
CA SER A 292 -16.68 -16.67 -23.04
C SER A 292 -15.34 -17.36 -22.73
N GLY A 293 -15.08 -17.73 -21.48
CA GLY A 293 -13.79 -18.25 -21.04
C GLY A 293 -12.69 -17.19 -21.07
N VAL A 294 -13.04 -15.90 -21.02
CA VAL A 294 -12.04 -14.83 -21.03
C VAL A 294 -11.44 -14.64 -19.65
N LEU A 295 -12.26 -14.73 -18.60
CA LEU A 295 -11.79 -14.68 -17.22
C LEU A 295 -11.05 -15.99 -16.86
N ARG A 296 -9.79 -15.88 -16.41
CA ARG A 296 -8.93 -17.02 -16.10
C ARG A 296 -8.67 -17.16 -14.62
N ASP A 297 -8.32 -16.07 -13.95
CA ASP A 297 -8.01 -16.08 -12.52
C ASP A 297 -8.67 -14.88 -11.83
N VAL A 298 -9.15 -15.09 -10.61
CA VAL A 298 -9.57 -14.04 -9.68
C VAL A 298 -8.80 -14.20 -8.38
N ILE A 299 -8.04 -13.17 -8.00
CA ILE A 299 -7.09 -13.22 -6.90
C ILE A 299 -7.46 -12.14 -5.87
N ALA A 300 -7.90 -12.51 -4.68
CA ALA A 300 -8.12 -11.56 -3.59
C ALA A 300 -6.79 -11.24 -2.90
N LEU A 301 -6.48 -9.96 -2.72
CA LEU A 301 -5.22 -9.49 -2.15
C LEU A 301 -5.37 -9.08 -0.67
N PRO A 302 -4.26 -9.06 0.10
CA PRO A 302 -4.24 -8.50 1.45
C PRO A 302 -4.66 -7.03 1.47
N LYS A 303 -5.21 -6.61 2.62
CA LYS A 303 -5.59 -5.21 2.84
C LYS A 303 -4.39 -4.27 2.76
N GLY A 304 -4.63 -3.07 2.25
CA GLY A 304 -3.61 -2.02 2.18
C GLY A 304 -2.66 -2.13 1.01
N MET A 305 -2.93 -2.99 0.03
CA MET A 305 -2.30 -2.93 -1.30
C MET A 305 -2.99 -1.89 -2.19
N GLY A 306 -2.21 -1.26 -3.09
CA GLY A 306 -2.70 -0.32 -4.09
C GLY A 306 -2.59 1.15 -3.74
N SER A 307 -3.01 2.00 -4.67
CA SER A 307 -2.91 3.47 -4.59
C SER A 307 -3.93 4.08 -3.63
N VAL A 308 -5.05 3.39 -3.38
CA VAL A 308 -6.13 3.83 -2.48
C VAL A 308 -6.06 3.04 -1.17
N PRO A 309 -5.73 3.69 -0.03
CA PRO A 309 -5.66 3.01 1.25
C PRO A 309 -7.02 2.42 1.66
N ALA A 310 -6.98 1.24 2.30
CA ALA A 310 -8.15 0.54 2.84
C ALA A 310 -9.18 0.04 1.82
N THR A 311 -8.85 0.05 0.52
CA THR A 311 -9.65 -0.64 -0.51
C THR A 311 -9.27 -2.12 -0.56
N ASP A 312 -10.26 -3.01 -0.47
CA ASP A 312 -10.07 -4.44 -0.68
C ASP A 312 -10.04 -4.71 -2.20
N ILE A 313 -8.88 -5.13 -2.71
CA ILE A 313 -8.61 -5.31 -4.14
C ILE A 313 -8.65 -6.80 -4.50
N CYS A 314 -9.28 -7.10 -5.62
CA CYS A 314 -9.12 -8.34 -6.36
C CYS A 314 -8.42 -8.07 -7.70
N LEU A 315 -7.52 -8.94 -8.13
CA LEU A 315 -6.98 -8.92 -9.48
C LEU A 315 -7.77 -9.88 -10.36
N TRP A 316 -8.22 -9.39 -11.51
CA TRP A 316 -8.82 -10.22 -12.55
C TRP A 316 -7.81 -10.42 -13.67
N VAL A 317 -7.47 -11.68 -13.93
CA VAL A 317 -6.63 -12.08 -15.06
C VAL A 317 -7.53 -12.50 -16.20
N LEU A 318 -7.48 -11.75 -17.28
CA LEU A 318 -8.22 -12.02 -18.52
C LEU A 318 -7.25 -12.51 -19.58
N GLN A 319 -7.68 -13.48 -20.38
CA GLN A 319 -6.92 -13.90 -21.56
C GLN A 319 -7.84 -13.98 -22.78
N ARG A 320 -7.48 -13.29 -23.86
CA ARG A 320 -8.23 -13.38 -25.11
C ARG A 320 -8.00 -14.75 -25.75
N PRO A 321 -9.04 -15.54 -26.05
CA PRO A 321 -8.88 -16.83 -26.72
C PRO A 321 -8.26 -16.70 -28.12
N TYR A 322 -7.64 -17.78 -28.59
CA TYR A 322 -7.25 -17.95 -29.99
C TYR A 322 -8.14 -19.02 -30.63
N GLY A 323 -9.00 -18.63 -31.57
CA GLY A 323 -9.97 -19.54 -32.17
C GLY A 323 -11.09 -19.94 -31.20
N THR A 324 -11.45 -21.22 -31.16
CA THR A 324 -12.51 -21.72 -30.28
C THR A 324 -12.11 -21.54 -28.82
N PRO A 325 -12.92 -20.88 -27.98
CA PRO A 325 -12.59 -20.65 -26.59
C PRO A 325 -12.38 -21.96 -25.82
N ASP A 326 -11.28 -22.04 -25.07
CA ASP A 326 -11.10 -23.13 -24.12
C ASP A 326 -12.00 -22.89 -22.90
N HIS A 327 -13.03 -23.74 -22.87
CA HIS A 327 -13.78 -24.35 -21.76
C HIS A 327 -13.40 -24.17 -20.28
N GLN A 328 -12.15 -23.82 -19.95
CA GLN A 328 -11.56 -24.09 -18.64
C GLN A 328 -12.33 -23.44 -17.46
N ALA A 329 -12.13 -24.05 -16.29
CA ALA A 329 -12.52 -23.52 -15.00
C ALA A 329 -11.82 -22.17 -14.74
N VAL A 330 -12.47 -21.29 -13.97
CA VAL A 330 -11.85 -20.06 -13.47
C VAL A 330 -11.15 -20.38 -12.16
N ARG A 331 -9.89 -19.97 -12.03
CA ARG A 331 -9.16 -20.18 -10.80
C ARG A 331 -9.47 -19.06 -9.80
N MET A 332 -9.88 -19.45 -8.62
CA MET A 332 -10.02 -18.57 -7.47
C MET A 332 -8.75 -18.69 -6.62
N VAL A 333 -8.20 -17.56 -6.17
CA VAL A 333 -7.08 -17.49 -5.23
C VAL A 333 -7.44 -16.50 -4.13
N ASP A 334 -7.30 -16.90 -2.87
CA ASP A 334 -7.58 -16.03 -1.73
C ASP A 334 -6.32 -15.84 -0.91
N LEU A 335 -5.73 -14.65 -1.04
CA LEU A 335 -4.59 -14.20 -0.26
C LEU A 335 -4.98 -13.10 0.74
N SER A 336 -6.27 -12.81 0.90
CA SER A 336 -6.74 -11.66 1.70
C SER A 336 -6.38 -11.76 3.18
N GLU A 337 -6.16 -12.98 3.69
CA GLU A 337 -5.79 -13.29 5.07
C GLU A 337 -4.27 -13.40 5.28
N LEU A 338 -3.42 -13.14 4.27
CA LEU A 338 -1.96 -13.11 4.50
C LEU A 338 -1.60 -12.00 5.48
N GLY A 339 -0.69 -12.31 6.39
CA GLY A 339 -0.26 -11.39 7.45
C GLY A 339 0.59 -10.22 6.95
N ASP A 340 1.37 -10.44 5.89
CA ASP A 340 2.17 -9.41 5.23
C ASP A 340 1.86 -9.36 3.72
N ALA A 341 1.61 -8.15 3.21
CA ALA A 341 1.40 -7.92 1.79
C ALA A 341 2.66 -8.26 0.96
N ALA A 342 3.85 -8.15 1.55
CA ALA A 342 5.10 -8.52 0.91
C ALA A 342 5.20 -10.02 0.57
N ASP A 343 4.42 -10.88 1.27
CA ASP A 343 4.40 -12.33 1.05
C ASP A 343 3.62 -12.73 -0.21
N VAL A 344 2.90 -11.80 -0.84
CA VAL A 344 2.25 -12.06 -2.13
C VAL A 344 3.32 -12.33 -3.19
N PRO A 345 3.20 -13.38 -4.02
CA PRO A 345 4.20 -13.69 -5.02
C PRO A 345 4.46 -12.54 -6.01
N GLN A 346 5.74 -12.26 -6.25
CA GLN A 346 6.21 -11.20 -7.16
C GLN A 346 6.97 -11.77 -8.37
N GLU A 347 7.04 -13.10 -8.48
CA GLU A 347 7.69 -13.80 -9.56
C GLU A 347 6.72 -14.73 -10.27
N PHE A 348 6.74 -14.71 -11.60
CA PHE A 348 5.87 -15.54 -12.42
C PHE A 348 6.04 -17.05 -12.16
N ALA A 349 7.27 -17.51 -11.91
CA ALA A 349 7.53 -18.92 -11.59
C ALA A 349 6.93 -19.35 -10.24
N VAL A 350 6.83 -18.44 -9.27
CA VAL A 350 6.16 -18.68 -7.99
C VAL A 350 4.65 -18.78 -8.21
N TRP A 351 4.07 -17.86 -9.00
CA TRP A 351 2.67 -17.96 -9.43
C TRP A 351 2.40 -19.29 -10.11
N GLN A 352 3.20 -19.68 -11.11
CA GLN A 352 2.98 -20.95 -11.80
C GLN A 352 2.98 -22.16 -10.86
N ARG A 353 3.87 -22.19 -9.87
CA ARG A 353 3.90 -23.24 -8.84
C ARG A 353 2.65 -23.20 -7.97
N LEU A 354 2.28 -22.03 -7.45
CA LEU A 354 1.08 -21.85 -6.65
C LEU A 354 -0.16 -22.30 -7.43
N LEU A 355 -0.30 -21.89 -8.69
CA LEU A 355 -1.49 -22.16 -9.50
C LEU A 355 -1.56 -23.61 -10.03
N ALA A 356 -0.46 -24.37 -9.97
CA ALA A 356 -0.38 -25.76 -10.42
C ALA A 356 -0.60 -26.78 -9.29
N ASP A 357 -0.13 -26.49 -8.07
CA ASP A 357 -0.14 -27.41 -6.91
C ASP A 357 -0.64 -26.71 -5.64
N ALA A 358 -1.60 -25.80 -5.78
CA ALA A 358 -2.11 -25.04 -4.64
C ALA A 358 -2.86 -25.93 -3.66
N ASP A 359 -2.62 -25.63 -2.37
CA ASP A 359 -3.55 -25.99 -1.31
C ASP A 359 -4.96 -25.50 -1.70
N PRO A 360 -5.98 -26.38 -1.72
CA PRO A 360 -7.37 -25.99 -1.98
C PRO A 360 -7.92 -24.89 -1.07
N THR A 361 -7.26 -24.63 0.07
CA THR A 361 -7.56 -23.54 1.01
C THR A 361 -6.95 -22.19 0.61
N ILE A 362 -6.11 -22.14 -0.44
CA ILE A 362 -5.52 -20.92 -0.98
C ILE A 362 -5.91 -20.73 -2.45
N SER A 363 -6.00 -21.80 -3.24
CA SER A 363 -6.51 -21.72 -4.61
C SER A 363 -7.31 -22.93 -5.03
N ARG A 364 -8.38 -22.66 -5.79
CA ARG A 364 -9.28 -23.68 -6.34
C ARG A 364 -9.66 -23.32 -7.77
N ALA A 365 -9.61 -24.30 -8.67
CA ALA A 365 -10.22 -24.19 -9.99
C ALA A 365 -11.73 -24.44 -9.87
N VAL A 366 -12.55 -23.43 -10.15
CA VAL A 366 -14.02 -23.50 -10.04
C VAL A 366 -14.62 -23.70 -11.43
N PRO A 367 -15.37 -24.80 -11.66
CA PRO A 367 -16.03 -25.05 -12.92
C PRO A 367 -16.98 -23.90 -13.31
N ARG A 368 -16.99 -23.54 -14.59
CA ARG A 368 -17.86 -22.47 -15.11
C ARG A 368 -19.34 -22.66 -14.75
N LEU A 369 -19.83 -23.90 -14.73
CA LEU A 369 -21.23 -24.19 -14.43
C LEU A 369 -21.56 -23.78 -12.99
N GLU A 370 -20.67 -24.11 -12.04
CA GLU A 370 -20.78 -23.71 -10.64
C GLU A 370 -20.85 -22.16 -10.48
N LEU A 371 -20.08 -21.42 -11.28
CA LEU A 371 -20.11 -19.95 -11.29
C LEU A 371 -21.37 -19.38 -11.94
N LEU A 372 -21.94 -20.08 -12.92
CA LEU A 372 -23.10 -19.61 -13.68
C LEU A 372 -24.44 -20.02 -13.05
N ASP A 373 -24.45 -20.98 -12.13
CA ASP A 373 -25.66 -21.49 -11.48
C ASP A 373 -26.25 -20.51 -10.42
N ASN A 374 -25.61 -19.37 -10.15
CA ASN A 374 -25.98 -18.43 -9.07
C ASN A 374 -25.92 -16.94 -9.51
N ASP A 375 -25.74 -16.03 -8.54
CA ASP A 375 -25.51 -14.57 -8.67
C ASP A 375 -24.20 -14.19 -9.39
N VAL A 376 -23.49 -15.18 -9.94
CA VAL A 376 -22.17 -15.05 -10.58
C VAL A 376 -21.22 -14.30 -9.67
N ASN A 377 -21.20 -14.71 -8.40
CA ASN A 377 -20.28 -14.21 -7.41
C ASN A 377 -18.85 -14.65 -7.78
N LEU A 378 -17.94 -13.70 -7.95
CA LEU A 378 -16.54 -13.99 -8.29
C LEU A 378 -15.60 -13.79 -7.10
N LEU A 379 -16.12 -13.62 -5.88
CA LEU A 379 -15.30 -13.42 -4.69
C LEU A 379 -14.60 -14.74 -4.31
N PRO A 380 -13.25 -14.81 -4.29
CA PRO A 380 -12.53 -16.06 -4.05
C PRO A 380 -12.91 -16.76 -2.74
N SER A 381 -13.15 -16.01 -1.67
CA SER A 381 -13.54 -16.51 -0.34
C SER A 381 -14.84 -17.33 -0.34
N ARG A 382 -15.69 -17.20 -1.37
CA ARG A 382 -16.88 -18.04 -1.51
C ARG A 382 -16.56 -19.47 -1.92
N TYR A 383 -15.46 -19.67 -2.64
CA TYR A 383 -15.07 -20.96 -3.23
C TYR A 383 -13.91 -21.62 -2.49
N ILE A 384 -13.12 -20.80 -1.79
CA ILE A 384 -12.00 -21.21 -0.99
C ILE A 384 -12.51 -21.36 0.44
N THR A 385 -12.88 -22.58 0.81
CA THR A 385 -13.34 -22.88 2.17
C THR A 385 -12.11 -23.03 3.08
N PRO A 386 -11.91 -22.18 4.09
CA PRO A 386 -10.92 -22.48 5.13
C PRO A 386 -11.36 -23.78 5.82
N ARG A 387 -10.43 -24.73 5.94
CA ARG A 387 -10.68 -25.95 6.70
C ARG A 387 -10.83 -25.58 8.17
N SER A 388 -12.04 -25.72 8.70
CA SER A 388 -12.24 -26.18 10.06
C SER A 388 -13.56 -26.93 10.15
N THR A 389 -13.53 -28.25 9.95
CA THR A 389 -14.55 -29.13 10.53
C THR A 389 -14.23 -29.31 12.01
N ALA A 390 -14.15 -28.21 12.76
CA ALA A 390 -14.01 -28.27 14.21
C ALA A 390 -15.29 -28.92 14.77
N SER A 391 -15.10 -29.98 15.53
CA SER A 391 -16.19 -30.60 16.28
C SER A 391 -16.61 -29.69 17.44
N PRO A 392 -17.82 -29.88 18.01
CA PRO A 392 -18.21 -29.20 19.25
C PRO A 392 -17.19 -29.35 20.37
N ASP A 393 -16.50 -30.49 20.45
CA ASP A 393 -15.46 -30.75 21.45
C ASP A 393 -14.20 -29.89 21.23
N ASP A 394 -13.83 -29.61 19.97
CA ASP A 394 -12.72 -28.73 19.64
C ASP A 394 -13.01 -27.29 20.10
N PHE A 395 -14.22 -26.79 19.83
CA PHE A 395 -14.67 -25.48 20.33
C PHE A 395 -14.68 -25.43 21.87
N ALA A 396 -15.21 -26.46 22.54
CA ALA A 396 -15.21 -26.53 24.00
C ALA A 396 -13.80 -26.57 24.59
N GLN A 397 -12.83 -27.19 23.90
CA GLN A 397 -11.43 -27.17 24.31
C GLN A 397 -10.80 -25.79 24.15
N VAL A 398 -11.05 -25.11 23.03
CA VAL A 398 -10.53 -23.76 22.77
C VAL A 398 -11.12 -22.75 23.75
N THR A 399 -12.42 -22.79 24.02
CA THR A 399 -13.08 -21.92 25.02
C THR A 399 -12.45 -22.08 26.40
N ARG A 400 -12.28 -23.32 26.90
CA ARG A 400 -11.60 -23.57 28.19
C ARG A 400 -10.17 -23.05 28.22
N ARG A 401 -9.44 -23.15 27.10
CA ARG A 401 -8.08 -22.61 26.98
C ARG A 401 -8.09 -21.08 27.03
N LEU A 402 -9.03 -20.42 26.36
CA LEU A 402 -9.20 -18.97 26.42
C LEU A 402 -9.54 -18.51 27.83
N GLU A 403 -10.48 -19.14 28.53
CA GLU A 403 -10.83 -18.84 29.93
C GLU A 403 -9.60 -18.93 30.85
N ALA A 404 -8.80 -19.99 30.70
CA ALA A 404 -7.57 -20.16 31.46
C ALA A 404 -6.54 -19.07 31.15
N LEU A 405 -6.44 -18.63 29.89
CA LEU A 405 -5.56 -17.53 29.48
C LEU A 405 -6.03 -16.19 30.05
N TYR A 406 -7.31 -15.85 29.93
CA TYR A 406 -7.89 -14.64 30.54
C TYR A 406 -7.64 -14.59 32.05
N THR A 407 -7.85 -15.71 32.74
CA THR A 407 -7.59 -15.82 34.18
C THR A 407 -6.11 -15.56 34.51
N ARG A 408 -5.20 -16.16 33.75
CA ARG A 408 -3.75 -16.00 33.95
C ARG A 408 -3.28 -14.58 33.65
N VAL A 409 -3.83 -13.95 32.61
CA VAL A 409 -3.54 -12.56 32.27
C VAL A 409 -4.04 -11.62 33.37
N GLY A 410 -5.26 -11.82 33.88
CA GLY A 410 -5.80 -11.05 34.99
C GLY A 410 -4.96 -11.14 36.26
N GLN A 411 -4.46 -12.34 36.58
CA GLN A 411 -3.53 -12.56 37.70
C GLN A 411 -2.14 -11.95 37.49
N GLY A 412 -1.73 -11.75 36.24
CA GLY A 412 -0.42 -11.21 35.86
C GLY A 412 -0.39 -9.70 35.64
N LEU A 413 -1.51 -8.99 35.86
CA LEU A 413 -1.55 -7.54 35.69
C LEU A 413 -0.63 -6.85 36.70
N PRO A 414 0.24 -5.92 36.26
CA PRO A 414 1.19 -5.27 37.15
C PRO A 414 0.47 -4.29 38.09
N CYS A 415 0.82 -4.35 39.37
CA CYS A 415 0.44 -3.34 40.35
C CYS A 415 1.44 -2.17 40.33
N PHE A 416 0.95 -0.94 40.28
CA PHE A 416 1.78 0.25 40.35
C PHE A 416 1.66 0.91 41.73
N ALA A 417 2.78 1.42 42.24
CA ALA A 417 2.82 2.18 43.48
C ALA A 417 2.92 3.68 43.19
N THR A 418 2.26 4.51 44.00
CA THR A 418 2.41 5.97 43.94
C THR A 418 3.86 6.35 44.28
N PRO A 419 4.55 7.15 43.44
CA PRO A 419 5.89 7.64 43.76
C PRO A 419 5.86 8.47 45.05
N THR A 420 6.82 8.25 45.95
CA THR A 420 6.92 8.98 47.23
C THR A 420 7.29 10.46 47.05
N ALA A 421 7.83 10.83 45.88
CA ALA A 421 8.09 12.20 45.44
C ALA A 421 8.09 12.25 43.89
N PRO A 422 7.80 13.41 43.27
CA PRO A 422 7.91 13.55 41.82
C PRO A 422 9.37 13.35 41.38
N PRO A 423 9.63 12.48 40.39
CA PRO A 423 11.00 12.17 39.99
C PRO A 423 11.64 13.39 39.31
N ARG A 424 12.75 13.88 39.87
CA ARG A 424 13.61 14.90 39.23
C ARG A 424 14.72 14.18 38.46
N TYR A 425 14.45 13.80 37.22
CA TYR A 425 15.47 13.20 36.37
C TYR A 425 16.42 14.26 35.83
N SER A 426 17.73 14.02 36.00
CA SER A 426 18.73 14.60 35.10
C SER A 426 18.75 13.79 33.81
N TYR A 427 19.00 14.40 32.66
CA TYR A 427 19.01 13.71 31.37
C TYR A 427 20.42 13.64 30.77
N VAL A 428 20.70 12.60 30.00
CA VAL A 428 21.95 12.39 29.25
C VAL A 428 21.64 12.13 27.78
N ALA A 429 22.45 12.66 26.88
CA ALA A 429 22.27 12.44 25.44
C ALA A 429 22.83 11.08 25.00
N ILE A 430 22.23 10.45 24.00
CA ILE A 430 22.74 9.18 23.44
C ILE A 430 24.18 9.35 22.92
N GLY A 431 24.49 10.47 22.27
CA GLY A 431 25.87 10.75 21.80
C GLY A 431 26.89 10.96 22.93
N GLU A 432 26.45 11.26 24.16
CA GLU A 432 27.32 11.26 25.35
C GLU A 432 27.56 9.85 25.87
N LEU A 433 26.53 8.99 25.85
CA LEU A 433 26.65 7.58 26.20
C LEU A 433 27.55 6.82 25.23
N GLU A 434 27.46 7.13 23.92
CA GLU A 434 28.34 6.59 22.88
C GLU A 434 29.80 7.00 23.12
N ARG A 435 30.07 8.29 23.34
CA ARG A 435 31.43 8.79 23.65
C ARG A 435 31.99 8.20 24.94
N ALA A 436 31.15 7.90 25.91
CA ALA A 436 31.54 7.25 27.16
C ALA A 436 31.76 5.73 26.99
N GLY A 437 31.46 5.15 25.83
CA GLY A 437 31.56 3.72 25.55
C GLY A 437 30.50 2.86 26.22
N ALA A 438 29.32 3.42 26.54
CA ALA A 438 28.20 2.67 27.10
C ALA A 438 27.32 2.01 26.02
N LEU A 439 27.45 2.47 24.77
CA LEU A 439 26.79 1.92 23.58
C LEU A 439 27.59 2.26 22.32
N THR A 440 27.32 1.56 21.23
CA THR A 440 27.86 1.83 19.89
C THR A 440 26.73 1.82 18.88
N ILE A 441 26.58 2.88 18.09
CA ILE A 441 25.61 2.91 16.98
C ILE A 441 26.27 2.25 15.78
N ARG A 442 25.75 1.11 15.33
CA ARG A 442 26.23 0.28 14.20
C ARG A 442 25.50 0.64 12.90
N SER A 443 26.02 0.16 11.75
CA SER A 443 25.33 0.39 10.47
C SER A 443 24.02 -0.40 10.42
N ARG A 444 23.09 0.00 9.54
CA ARG A 444 21.90 -0.81 9.25
C ARG A 444 22.23 -2.14 8.59
N ASP A 445 23.37 -2.22 7.90
CA ASP A 445 23.82 -3.42 7.17
C ASP A 445 24.48 -4.45 8.10
N ASP A 446 24.67 -4.10 9.38
CA ASP A 446 25.20 -5.01 10.38
C ASP A 446 24.09 -5.91 10.92
N THR A 447 24.31 -7.23 10.90
CA THR A 447 23.35 -8.19 11.48
C THR A 447 23.15 -7.88 12.98
N PRO A 448 21.90 -7.70 13.43
CA PRO A 448 21.57 -7.57 14.84
C PRO A 448 21.95 -8.82 15.61
N ARG A 449 22.47 -8.61 16.82
CA ARG A 449 22.73 -9.69 17.78
C ARG A 449 21.67 -9.66 18.85
N ALA A 450 21.38 -10.83 19.43
CA ALA A 450 20.47 -10.91 20.57
C ALA A 450 20.91 -9.92 21.68
N GLY A 451 19.99 -9.04 22.09
CA GLY A 451 20.24 -7.99 23.09
C GLY A 451 20.57 -6.61 22.51
N ASP A 452 20.82 -6.48 21.21
CA ASP A 452 20.97 -5.17 20.57
C ASP A 452 19.65 -4.39 20.60
N LEU A 453 19.75 -3.07 20.65
CA LEU A 453 18.60 -2.18 20.49
C LEU A 453 18.42 -1.85 19.00
N LEU A 454 17.25 -2.19 18.48
CA LEU A 454 16.81 -1.90 17.13
C LEU A 454 16.01 -0.60 17.11
N VAL A 455 16.53 0.40 16.41
CA VAL A 455 15.76 1.60 16.03
C VAL A 455 15.11 1.30 14.68
N ARG A 456 13.78 1.39 14.60
CA ARG A 456 13.00 0.93 13.43
C ARG A 456 12.43 2.10 12.63
N THR A 457 12.21 1.87 11.33
CA THR A 457 11.67 2.87 10.39
C THR A 457 10.14 3.01 10.52
N LEU A 458 9.54 3.95 9.76
CA LEU A 458 8.08 4.12 9.61
C LEU A 458 7.31 4.34 10.93
N GLY A 459 7.93 5.00 11.91
CA GLY A 459 7.29 5.28 13.20
C GLY A 459 7.11 4.04 14.09
N ARG A 460 7.75 2.91 13.74
CA ARG A 460 7.74 1.70 14.57
C ARG A 460 8.55 1.93 15.86
N PRO A 461 8.11 1.42 17.01
CA PRO A 461 8.80 1.63 18.28
C PRO A 461 10.14 0.87 18.32
N PRO A 462 11.12 1.35 19.10
CA PRO A 462 12.37 0.62 19.30
C PRO A 462 12.13 -0.77 19.92
N ALA A 463 12.86 -1.77 19.46
CA ALA A 463 12.76 -3.17 19.89
C ALA A 463 14.12 -3.71 20.33
N ILE A 464 14.13 -4.79 21.12
CA ILE A 464 15.36 -5.51 21.44
C ILE A 464 15.46 -6.70 20.51
N ALA A 465 16.60 -6.83 19.83
CA ALA A 465 16.86 -7.94 18.94
C ALA A 465 16.83 -9.27 19.71
N THR A 466 16.15 -10.24 19.14
CA THR A 466 16.06 -11.62 19.63
C THR A 466 17.20 -12.51 19.13
N GLY A 467 17.90 -12.07 18.08
CA GLY A 467 18.92 -12.85 17.36
C GLY A 467 18.32 -13.81 16.33
N THR A 468 17.13 -13.52 15.81
CA THR A 468 16.44 -14.32 14.78
C THR A 468 16.36 -13.54 13.47
N ASN A 469 16.08 -14.22 12.35
CA ASN A 469 15.97 -13.58 11.04
C ASN A 469 14.85 -12.51 10.97
N GLU A 470 13.87 -12.55 11.87
CA GLU A 470 12.82 -11.53 11.97
C GLU A 470 13.36 -10.16 12.39
N ASP A 471 14.53 -10.12 13.05
CA ASP A 471 15.16 -8.90 13.51
C ASP A 471 15.74 -8.06 12.37
N ASP A 472 16.02 -8.65 11.20
CA ASP A 472 16.68 -7.99 10.06
C ASP A 472 15.76 -7.00 9.30
N THR A 473 14.47 -6.95 9.63
CA THR A 473 13.47 -6.21 8.86
C THR A 473 13.13 -4.82 9.45
N GLY A 474 13.11 -3.79 8.60
CA GLY A 474 12.65 -2.44 8.99
C GLY A 474 13.54 -1.72 10.00
N ILE A 475 14.85 -2.00 10.01
CA ILE A 475 15.83 -1.36 10.89
C ILE A 475 16.37 -0.08 10.25
N ALA A 476 16.32 1.02 11.01
CA ALA A 476 17.02 2.26 10.70
C ALA A 476 18.46 2.23 11.24
N GLN A 477 18.66 1.78 12.48
CA GLN A 477 19.96 1.69 13.14
C GLN A 477 19.99 0.51 14.12
N VAL A 478 21.13 -0.16 14.22
CA VAL A 478 21.41 -1.15 15.28
C VAL A 478 22.26 -0.48 16.35
N VAL A 479 21.89 -0.61 17.62
CA VAL A 479 22.63 -0.05 18.76
C VAL A 479 23.12 -1.20 19.63
N GLU A 480 24.42 -1.41 19.62
CA GLU A 480 25.09 -2.36 20.50
C GLU A 480 25.23 -1.72 21.89
N ILE A 481 24.83 -2.44 22.94
CA ILE A 481 24.75 -1.91 24.30
C ILE A 481 25.71 -2.67 25.21
N ASP A 482 26.51 -1.95 26.01
CA ASP A 482 27.27 -2.55 27.11
C ASP A 482 26.32 -2.80 28.30
N ALA A 483 25.87 -4.04 28.44
CA ALA A 483 24.94 -4.48 29.48
C ALA A 483 25.50 -4.34 30.92
N THR A 484 26.81 -4.09 31.08
CA THR A 484 27.42 -3.80 32.37
C THR A 484 27.26 -2.34 32.80
N ARG A 485 26.80 -1.47 31.89
CA ARG A 485 26.71 -0.01 32.08
C ARG A 485 25.33 0.56 31.77
N LEU A 486 24.57 -0.11 30.91
CA LEU A 486 23.27 0.40 30.44
C LEU A 486 22.26 -0.76 30.26
N ASP A 487 21.00 -0.52 30.60
CA ASP A 487 19.92 -1.49 30.34
C ASP A 487 19.22 -1.20 29.01
N ALA A 488 19.13 -2.21 28.15
CA ALA A 488 18.56 -2.09 26.82
C ALA A 488 17.05 -1.84 26.83
N ASN A 489 16.30 -2.48 27.75
CA ASN A 489 14.84 -2.36 27.81
C ASN A 489 14.42 -0.99 28.35
N PHE A 490 15.17 -0.48 29.32
CA PHE A 490 15.10 0.90 29.80
C PHE A 490 15.30 1.89 28.65
N LEU A 491 16.40 1.73 27.91
CA LEU A 491 16.73 2.61 26.78
C LEU A 491 15.64 2.60 25.71
N ALA A 492 15.19 1.40 25.30
CA ALA A 492 14.13 1.23 24.31
C ALA A 492 12.82 1.92 24.71
N ALA A 493 12.45 1.82 25.99
CA ALA A 493 11.20 2.40 26.50
C ALA A 493 11.26 3.93 26.60
N PHE A 494 12.37 4.50 27.07
CA PHE A 494 12.52 5.95 27.18
C PHE A 494 12.76 6.63 25.83
N LEU A 495 13.28 5.91 24.84
CA LEU A 495 13.27 6.37 23.46
C LEU A 495 11.85 6.38 22.86
N ARG A 496 10.93 5.53 23.33
CA ARG A 496 9.54 5.43 22.86
C ARG A 496 8.59 6.48 23.47
N ALA A 497 8.90 7.03 24.65
CA ALA A 497 7.95 7.80 25.45
C ALA A 497 7.43 9.05 24.73
N ASP A 498 6.13 9.32 24.89
CA ASP A 498 5.41 10.38 24.19
C ASP A 498 6.04 11.76 24.43
N ALA A 499 6.23 12.49 23.34
CA ALA A 499 7.08 13.67 23.22
C ALA A 499 6.53 14.94 23.91
N SER A 500 5.33 14.90 24.49
CA SER A 500 4.64 16.09 25.00
C SER A 500 5.09 16.55 26.39
N THR A 501 5.85 15.74 27.13
CA THR A 501 6.39 16.09 28.45
C THR A 501 7.92 16.14 28.53
N LEU A 502 8.62 15.76 27.45
CA LEU A 502 10.08 15.85 27.36
C LEU A 502 10.47 17.05 26.48
N PRO A 503 11.52 17.83 26.81
CA PRO A 503 11.83 19.08 26.09
C PRO A 503 12.15 18.94 24.58
N VAL A 504 12.28 17.71 24.05
CA VAL A 504 12.53 17.41 22.63
C VAL A 504 11.85 16.06 22.30
N ALA A 505 11.13 15.99 21.18
CA ALA A 505 10.48 14.78 20.67
C ALA A 505 11.52 13.73 20.26
N ASN A 506 11.59 12.59 20.96
CA ASN A 506 12.80 11.75 20.93
C ASN A 506 12.80 10.54 19.98
N THR A 507 11.79 10.25 19.15
CA THR A 507 11.97 9.22 18.08
C THR A 507 11.02 9.29 16.88
N LEU A 508 9.99 10.15 16.85
CA LEU A 508 9.18 10.37 15.64
C LEU A 508 10.01 11.16 14.59
N GLY A 509 11.03 10.52 14.01
CA GLY A 509 11.90 11.10 12.98
C GLY A 509 13.40 10.77 13.08
N ALA A 510 13.88 10.00 14.07
CA ALA A 510 15.31 9.68 14.20
C ALA A 510 15.76 8.58 13.22
N LEU A 511 15.70 8.88 11.92
CA LEU A 511 16.14 7.98 10.84
C LEU A 511 17.65 8.09 10.60
N SER A 512 18.29 9.17 11.05
CA SER A 512 19.73 9.39 10.95
C SER A 512 20.47 9.11 12.28
N ARG A 513 21.75 8.72 12.18
CA ARG A 513 22.64 8.54 13.34
C ARG A 513 22.74 9.82 14.17
N ASP A 514 22.73 10.99 13.54
CA ASP A 514 22.86 12.27 14.23
C ASP A 514 21.60 12.67 14.98
N ASP A 515 20.42 12.30 14.48
CA ASP A 515 19.17 12.50 15.21
C ASP A 515 19.10 11.59 16.44
N LEU A 516 19.49 10.32 16.29
CA LEU A 516 19.56 9.37 17.40
C LEU A 516 20.52 9.85 18.50
N ARG A 517 21.67 10.44 18.14
CA ARG A 517 22.63 11.01 19.11
C ARG A 517 22.07 12.16 19.94
N ARG A 518 21.10 12.91 19.40
CA ARG A 518 20.45 14.05 20.07
C ARG A 518 19.37 13.63 21.06
N CYS A 519 18.86 12.41 20.94
CA CYS A 519 17.89 11.85 21.87
C CYS A 519 18.44 11.87 23.30
N ARG A 520 17.56 12.12 24.27
CA ARG A 520 17.92 12.23 25.69
C ARG A 520 17.14 11.23 26.52
N VAL A 521 17.82 10.57 27.45
CA VAL A 521 17.22 9.63 28.39
C VAL A 521 17.55 9.98 29.83
N PRO A 522 16.71 9.57 30.81
CA PRO A 522 17.00 9.80 32.22
C PRO A 522 18.33 9.18 32.63
N ARG A 523 19.13 9.93 33.38
CA ARG A 523 20.36 9.48 34.00
C ARG A 523 20.03 8.80 35.32
N LEU A 524 19.93 7.48 35.29
CA LEU A 524 19.67 6.63 36.45
C LEU A 524 20.82 5.65 36.71
N PRO A 525 21.06 5.24 37.97
CA PRO A 525 21.96 4.13 38.27
C PRO A 525 21.50 2.85 37.56
N LEU A 526 22.44 1.98 37.15
CA LEU A 526 22.12 0.76 36.39
C LEU A 526 21.11 -0.15 37.11
N ALA A 527 21.20 -0.27 38.44
CA ALA A 527 20.24 -1.06 39.22
C ALA A 527 18.79 -0.54 39.06
N GLU A 528 18.63 0.78 38.98
CA GLU A 528 17.32 1.39 38.76
C GLU A 528 16.89 1.29 37.30
N GLN A 529 17.81 1.47 36.35
CA GLN A 529 17.53 1.22 34.93
C GLN A 529 17.01 -0.21 34.72
N ARG A 530 17.63 -1.23 35.31
CA ARG A 530 17.18 -2.63 35.24
C ARG A 530 15.77 -2.81 35.82
N ARG A 531 15.48 -2.19 36.97
CA ARG A 531 14.14 -2.22 37.56
C ARG A 531 13.06 -1.66 36.62
N TYR A 532 13.34 -0.52 35.98
CA TYR A 532 12.45 0.06 34.98
C TYR A 532 12.38 -0.79 33.70
N GLY A 533 13.53 -1.27 33.22
CA GLY A 533 13.66 -2.11 32.04
C GLY A 533 12.85 -3.40 32.17
N ASP A 534 12.91 -4.07 33.33
CA ASP A 534 12.12 -5.26 33.63
C ASP A 534 10.62 -4.96 33.63
N ALA A 535 10.20 -3.85 34.24
CA ALA A 535 8.80 -3.41 34.23
C ALA A 535 8.30 -3.13 32.80
N PHE A 536 9.08 -2.43 31.98
CA PHE A 536 8.73 -2.16 30.58
C PHE A 536 8.70 -3.41 29.72
N ARG A 537 9.63 -4.36 29.96
CA ARG A 537 9.64 -5.65 29.29
C ARG A 537 8.36 -6.43 29.59
N HIS A 538 7.98 -6.54 30.86
CA HIS A 538 6.74 -7.20 31.26
C HIS A 538 5.51 -6.52 30.67
N LEU A 539 5.43 -5.19 30.67
CA LEU A 539 4.32 -4.47 30.05
C LEU A 539 4.20 -4.69 28.55
N ARG A 540 5.33 -4.80 27.85
CA ARG A 540 5.35 -5.09 26.41
C ARG A 540 4.91 -6.51 26.13
N GLN A 541 5.45 -7.49 26.85
CA GLN A 541 5.03 -8.89 26.75
C GLN A 541 3.54 -9.04 27.05
N LEU A 542 3.03 -8.35 28.07
CA LEU A 542 1.61 -8.33 28.38
C LEU A 542 0.78 -7.73 27.24
N LYS A 543 1.22 -6.61 26.65
CA LYS A 543 0.56 -6.01 25.49
C LYS A 543 0.51 -6.97 24.29
N ASP A 544 1.62 -7.62 23.99
CA ASP A 544 1.71 -8.54 22.85
C ASP A 544 0.85 -9.80 23.09
N LEU A 545 0.86 -10.33 24.32
CA LEU A 545 -0.03 -11.42 24.73
C LEU A 545 -1.51 -11.03 24.64
N LEU A 546 -1.88 -9.84 25.08
CA LEU A 546 -3.26 -9.33 24.99
C LEU A 546 -3.70 -9.14 23.53
N ALA A 547 -2.83 -8.62 22.67
CA ALA A 547 -3.11 -8.47 21.24
C ALA A 547 -3.29 -9.84 20.56
N GLY A 548 -2.42 -10.81 20.87
CA GLY A 548 -2.54 -12.18 20.37
C GLY A 548 -3.81 -12.87 20.88
N LEU A 549 -4.15 -12.68 22.16
CA LEU A 549 -5.39 -13.20 22.75
C LEU A 549 -6.62 -12.58 22.08
N ALA A 550 -6.65 -11.26 21.86
CA ALA A 550 -7.75 -10.59 21.16
C ALA A 550 -7.94 -11.11 19.73
N LYS A 551 -6.84 -11.27 18.98
CA LYS A 551 -6.89 -11.85 17.61
C LYS A 551 -7.44 -13.28 17.64
N THR A 552 -6.97 -14.10 18.58
CA THR A 552 -7.41 -15.49 18.71
C THR A 552 -8.88 -15.57 19.10
N SER A 553 -9.32 -14.75 20.07
CA SER A 553 -10.72 -14.69 20.50
C SER A 553 -11.65 -14.26 19.37
N ALA A 554 -11.27 -13.24 18.58
CA ALA A 554 -12.04 -12.82 17.41
C ALA A 554 -12.17 -13.96 16.40
N HIS A 555 -11.06 -14.64 16.07
CA HIS A 555 -11.08 -15.78 15.17
C HIS A 555 -11.98 -16.92 15.66
N VAL A 556 -11.96 -17.23 16.96
CA VAL A 556 -12.83 -18.26 17.55
C VAL A 556 -14.30 -17.86 17.46
N ILE A 557 -14.63 -16.58 17.68
CA ILE A 557 -15.99 -16.06 17.51
C ILE A 557 -16.45 -16.24 16.05
N ASP A 558 -15.63 -15.83 15.09
CA ASP A 558 -15.95 -15.95 13.66
C ASP A 558 -16.14 -17.41 13.24
N GLN A 559 -15.27 -18.31 13.72
CA GLN A 559 -15.40 -19.75 13.47
C GLN A 559 -16.63 -20.35 14.16
N THR A 560 -17.01 -19.87 15.34
CA THR A 560 -18.22 -20.33 16.04
C THR A 560 -19.48 -19.87 15.29
N MET A 561 -19.51 -18.62 14.83
CA MET A 561 -20.57 -18.08 13.97
C MET A 561 -20.68 -18.86 12.65
N TYR A 562 -19.55 -19.17 12.03
CA TYR A 562 -19.50 -20.02 10.83
C TYR A 562 -20.03 -21.43 11.11
N GLY A 563 -19.62 -22.07 12.22
CA GLY A 563 -20.11 -23.38 12.62
C GLY A 563 -21.64 -23.41 12.86
N LEU A 564 -22.18 -22.36 13.49
CA LEU A 564 -23.62 -22.20 13.70
C LEU A 564 -24.39 -22.00 12.39
N THR A 565 -23.84 -21.21 11.46
CA THR A 565 -24.49 -20.90 10.17
C THR A 565 -24.40 -22.03 9.15
N THR A 566 -23.37 -22.87 9.25
CA THR A 566 -23.19 -24.06 8.39
C THR A 566 -23.84 -25.32 8.96
N GLY A 567 -24.34 -25.28 10.20
CA GLY A 567 -24.99 -26.42 10.85
C GLY A 567 -24.01 -27.43 11.46
N VAL A 568 -22.71 -27.11 11.53
CA VAL A 568 -21.71 -27.90 12.27
C VAL A 568 -21.92 -27.79 13.78
N LEU A 569 -22.38 -26.63 14.24
CA LEU A 569 -22.78 -26.36 15.62
C LEU A 569 -24.29 -26.07 15.68
N ALA A 570 -24.91 -26.41 16.82
CA ALA A 570 -26.27 -26.01 17.14
C ALA A 570 -26.27 -25.15 18.41
N PRO A 571 -27.13 -24.12 18.51
CA PRO A 571 -27.19 -23.28 19.69
C PRO A 571 -27.68 -24.10 20.90
N ASP A 572 -26.90 -24.07 21.99
CA ASP A 572 -27.32 -24.63 23.28
C ASP A 572 -27.89 -23.51 24.18
N PHE A 573 -29.21 -23.41 24.20
CA PHE A 573 -29.91 -22.40 24.99
C PHE A 573 -29.95 -22.69 26.50
N THR A 574 -29.36 -23.80 26.98
CA THR A 574 -29.36 -24.12 28.42
C THR A 574 -28.39 -23.25 29.23
N VAL A 575 -27.34 -22.71 28.61
CA VAL A 575 -26.31 -21.85 29.26
C VAL A 575 -26.80 -20.41 29.51
N MET A 576 -27.84 -19.96 28.81
CA MET A 576 -28.33 -18.57 28.80
C MET A 576 -29.09 -18.12 30.08
N LYS A 577 -29.03 -18.90 31.17
CA LYS A 577 -29.66 -18.59 32.46
C LYS A 577 -28.78 -17.79 33.44
N ASN A 578 -27.52 -17.51 33.13
CA ASN A 578 -26.62 -16.71 33.99
C ASN A 578 -26.52 -15.21 33.59
N THR A 579 -27.43 -14.72 32.74
CA THR A 579 -27.35 -13.40 32.09
C THR A 579 -27.48 -12.20 33.03
N ASP A 580 -28.00 -12.38 34.25
CA ASP A 580 -28.11 -11.28 35.23
C ASP A 580 -26.77 -10.89 35.88
N GLN A 581 -25.78 -11.81 35.93
CA GLN A 581 -24.42 -11.47 36.39
C GLN A 581 -23.57 -10.83 35.27
N ALA A 582 -23.85 -11.15 34.01
CA ALA A 582 -23.14 -10.60 32.86
C ALA A 582 -23.46 -9.13 32.61
N ARG A 583 -24.73 -8.70 32.81
CA ARG A 583 -25.12 -7.27 32.67
C ARG A 583 -24.39 -6.34 33.64
N ALA A 584 -24.10 -6.79 34.86
CA ALA A 584 -23.37 -5.98 35.84
C ALA A 584 -21.89 -5.79 35.46
N ALA A 585 -21.25 -6.83 34.91
CA ALA A 585 -19.89 -6.74 34.38
C ALA A 585 -19.80 -5.87 33.11
N ASP A 586 -20.84 -5.86 32.27
CA ASP A 586 -20.90 -5.09 31.02
C ASP A 586 -21.00 -3.56 31.30
N GLU A 587 -21.62 -3.17 32.41
CA GLU A 587 -21.71 -1.78 32.86
C GLU A 587 -20.35 -1.29 33.41
N GLU A 588 -19.65 -2.14 34.17
CA GLU A 588 -18.29 -1.88 34.69
C GLU A 588 -17.24 -1.86 33.55
N THR A 589 -17.43 -2.66 32.50
CA THR A 589 -16.55 -2.68 31.31
C THR A 589 -16.79 -1.49 30.38
N ARG A 590 -18.00 -0.91 30.36
CA ARG A 590 -18.30 0.33 29.63
C ARG A 590 -17.72 1.59 30.27
N GLU A 591 -17.42 1.54 31.57
CA GLU A 591 -16.82 2.66 32.31
C GLU A 591 -15.27 2.70 32.21
N LEU A 592 -14.63 1.62 31.76
CA LEU A 592 -13.19 1.49 31.47
C LEU A 592 -12.86 1.92 30.04
#